data_AF-A0A447TYT1-F1
#
_entry.id   AF-A0A447TYT1-F1
#
_cell.length_a   1.000
_cell.length_b   1.000
_cell.length_c   1.000
_cell.angle_alpha   90.00
_cell.angle_beta   90.00
_cell.angle_gamma   90.00
#
_symmetry.space_group_name_H-M   'P 1'
#
loop_
_entity.id
_entity.type
_entity.pdbx_description
1 polymer ?
#
loop_
_entity_poly.entity_id
_entity_poly.type
_entity_poly.pdbx_seq_one_letter_code
_entity_poly.pdbx_strand_id
1 'polypeptide(L)'
;MKRLPLRLWRTYNCWASERFAREVLGRAQATGEVDDAKFNVLGGSIAYGHPFAATGARMITQTLHELRRRGGGFGLVTACAAGGLGAAMVLEAE
;
A
#
# COMPACT_ATOMS: atom_id res chain seq x y z
N MET A 1 -24.12 4.41 2.59
CA MET A 1 -22.90 4.66 1.79
C MET A 1 -23.29 5.46 0.55
N LYS A 2 -23.27 6.80 0.62
CA LYS A 2 -23.66 7.65 -0.53
C LYS A 2 -22.57 7.58 -1.60
N ARG A 3 -22.95 7.30 -2.85
CA ARG A 3 -22.06 7.22 -4.02
C ARG A 3 -21.30 8.53 -4.17
N LEU A 4 -20.01 8.52 -3.82
CA LEU A 4 -19.07 9.57 -4.18
C LEU A 4 -18.66 9.40 -5.65
N PRO A 5 -18.43 10.51 -6.39
CA PRO A 5 -18.15 10.48 -7.83
C PRO A 5 -16.92 9.62 -8.15
N LEU A 6 -17.05 8.85 -9.23
CA LEU A 6 -16.18 7.78 -9.73
C LEU A 6 -14.78 8.26 -10.17
N ARG A 7 -14.01 8.90 -9.30
CA ARG A 7 -12.54 8.86 -9.40
C ARG A 7 -12.09 7.61 -8.67
N LEU A 8 -11.42 6.71 -9.40
CA LEU A 8 -10.84 5.44 -8.95
C LEU A 8 -10.49 5.48 -7.44
N TRP A 9 -11.40 5.00 -6.58
CA TRP A 9 -11.30 5.21 -5.13
C TRP A 9 -10.26 4.23 -4.58
N ARG A 10 -9.00 4.67 -4.53
CA ARG A 10 -7.91 3.90 -3.93
C ARG A 10 -8.12 3.86 -2.43
N THR A 11 -8.11 2.67 -1.84
CA THR A 11 -8.40 2.48 -0.41
C THR A 11 -7.45 3.25 0.50
N TYR A 12 -6.19 3.48 0.09
CA TYR A 12 -5.25 4.25 0.91
C TYR A 12 -5.60 5.74 1.01
N ASN A 13 -6.46 6.30 0.15
CA ASN A 13 -6.89 7.69 0.28
C ASN A 13 -7.65 7.94 1.60
N CYS A 14 -8.19 6.89 2.21
CA CYS A 14 -8.77 6.94 3.55
C CYS A 14 -7.75 7.38 4.61
N TRP A 15 -6.46 7.15 4.39
CA TRP A 15 -5.41 7.49 5.35
C TRP A 15 -5.26 9.00 5.54
N ALA A 16 -5.58 9.78 4.50
CA ALA A 16 -5.57 11.24 4.55
C ALA A 16 -6.89 11.84 5.07
N SER A 17 -7.94 11.01 5.24
CA SER A 17 -9.26 11.50 5.61
C SER A 17 -9.41 11.65 7.12
N GLU A 18 -9.45 12.90 7.57
CA GLU A 18 -9.80 13.30 8.94
C GLU A 18 -11.11 12.68 9.45
N ARG A 19 -12.11 12.62 8.57
CA ARG A 19 -13.40 12.01 8.90
C ARG A 19 -13.26 10.50 9.12
N PHE A 20 -12.58 9.81 8.23
CA PHE A 20 -12.37 8.36 8.35
C PHE A 20 -11.54 8.02 9.61
N ALA A 21 -10.52 8.83 9.89
CA ALA A 21 -9.71 8.69 11.09
C ALA A 21 -10.55 8.78 12.37
N ARG A 22 -11.39 9.83 12.51
CA ARG A 22 -12.23 10.01 13.71
C ARG A 22 -13.39 9.04 13.81
N GLU A 23 -14.16 8.88 12.74
CA GLU A 23 -15.43 8.14 12.78
C GLU A 23 -15.27 6.62 12.66
N VAL A 24 -14.19 6.15 12.00
CA VAL A 24 -14.00 4.72 11.71
C VAL A 24 -12.80 4.14 12.46
N LEU A 25 -11.68 4.86 12.51
CA LEU A 25 -10.45 4.37 13.16
C LEU A 25 -10.30 4.80 14.62
N GLY A 26 -11.16 5.70 15.12
CA GLY A 26 -11.07 6.25 16.48
C GLY A 26 -9.79 7.05 16.74
N ARG A 27 -9.15 7.61 15.70
CA ARG A 27 -7.92 8.40 15.79
C ARG A 27 -8.25 9.90 15.79
N ALA A 28 -7.45 10.69 16.51
CA ALA A 28 -7.63 12.13 16.59
C ALA A 28 -7.40 12.85 15.25
N GLN A 29 -6.51 12.31 14.41
CA GLN A 29 -6.04 12.90 13.16
C GLN A 29 -5.82 11.83 12.08
N ALA A 30 -5.75 12.27 10.83
CA ALA A 30 -5.42 11.43 9.68
C ALA A 30 -4.06 10.71 9.85
N THR A 31 -3.93 9.52 9.26
CA THR A 31 -2.67 8.76 9.24
C THR A 31 -1.63 9.43 8.34
N GLY A 32 -2.10 10.06 7.25
CA GLY A 32 -1.25 10.78 6.29
C GLY A 32 -1.59 10.46 4.85
N GLU A 33 -0.81 11.05 3.94
CA GLU A 33 -0.93 10.87 2.50
C GLU A 33 0.13 9.91 1.97
N VAL A 34 -0.20 9.20 0.88
CA VAL A 34 0.75 8.37 0.15
C VAL A 34 1.15 9.10 -1.11
N ASP A 35 2.46 9.22 -1.33
CA ASP A 35 3.03 9.82 -2.54
C ASP A 35 2.85 8.89 -3.75
N ASP A 36 2.01 9.30 -4.69
CA ASP A 36 1.71 8.55 -5.91
C ASP A 36 2.95 8.29 -6.77
N ALA A 37 3.99 9.14 -6.70
CA ALA A 37 5.24 8.94 -7.44
C ALA A 37 6.10 7.81 -6.85
N LYS A 38 5.78 7.34 -5.64
CA LYS A 38 6.47 6.24 -4.94
C LYS A 38 5.60 4.98 -4.84
N PHE A 39 4.30 5.09 -5.11
CA PHE A 39 3.36 3.98 -4.98
C PHE A 39 3.40 3.03 -6.19
N ASN A 40 3.82 1.79 -5.99
CA ASN A 40 3.83 0.73 -7.02
C ASN A 40 4.43 1.17 -8.36
N VAL A 41 5.59 1.85 -8.33
CA VAL A 41 6.27 2.45 -9.49
C VAL A 41 6.63 1.46 -10.60
N LEU A 42 6.80 0.19 -10.27
CA LEU A 42 7.06 -0.90 -11.22
C LEU A 42 5.78 -1.66 -11.61
N GLY A 43 4.59 -1.23 -11.16
CA GLY A 43 3.34 -1.95 -11.32
C GLY A 43 3.03 -2.91 -10.17
N GLY A 44 1.78 -3.37 -10.10
CA GLY A 44 1.25 -4.21 -9.02
C GLY A 44 0.58 -5.49 -9.52
N SER A 45 -0.16 -6.15 -8.64
CA SER A 45 -0.80 -7.44 -8.94
C SER A 45 -1.89 -7.40 -10.03
N ILE A 46 -2.41 -6.23 -10.38
CA ILE A 46 -3.29 -6.09 -11.55
C ILE A 46 -2.52 -6.36 -12.86
N ALA A 47 -1.27 -5.91 -12.93
CA ALA A 47 -0.44 -6.07 -14.13
C ALA A 47 0.28 -7.42 -14.16
N TYR A 48 0.86 -7.84 -13.02
CA TYR A 48 1.64 -9.08 -12.93
C TYR A 48 0.83 -10.33 -12.59
N GLY A 49 -0.43 -10.16 -12.20
CA GLY A 49 -1.24 -11.22 -11.60
C GLY A 49 -1.07 -11.35 -10.09
N HIS A 50 -1.93 -12.18 -9.50
CA HIS A 50 -1.99 -12.44 -8.06
C HIS A 50 -2.01 -13.94 -7.74
N PRO A 51 -0.92 -14.67 -8.00
CA PRO A 51 -0.80 -16.03 -7.49
C PRO A 51 -0.76 -15.98 -5.96
N PHE A 52 -1.69 -16.70 -5.32
CA PHE A 52 -1.81 -16.78 -3.86
C PHE A 52 -0.48 -17.24 -3.25
N ALA A 53 -0.14 -16.67 -2.08
CA ALA A 53 1.14 -16.80 -1.37
C ALA A 53 2.38 -16.26 -2.13
N ALA A 54 2.58 -16.59 -3.41
CA ALA A 54 3.73 -16.17 -4.20
C ALA A 54 3.80 -14.64 -4.40
N THR A 55 2.65 -13.95 -4.38
CA THR A 55 2.61 -12.49 -4.50
C THR A 55 3.41 -11.77 -3.41
N GLY A 56 3.39 -12.28 -2.17
CA GLY A 56 4.13 -11.65 -1.07
C GLY A 56 5.64 -11.66 -1.32
N ALA A 57 6.17 -12.82 -1.73
CA ALA A 57 7.57 -12.97 -2.10
C ALA A 57 7.93 -12.06 -3.29
N ARG A 58 7.10 -12.01 -4.34
CA ARG A 58 7.30 -11.10 -5.48
C ARG A 58 7.40 -9.64 -5.01
N MET A 59 6.45 -9.17 -4.18
CA MET A 59 6.41 -7.79 -3.72
C MET A 59 7.65 -7.41 -2.91
N ILE A 60 8.10 -8.28 -2.01
CA ILE A 60 9.32 -8.08 -1.21
C ILE A 60 10.54 -7.99 -2.12
N THR A 61 10.75 -8.99 -2.97
CA THR A 61 11.89 -9.05 -3.89
C THR A 61 11.90 -7.83 -4.82
N GLN A 62 10.77 -7.51 -5.45
CA GLN A 62 10.63 -6.37 -6.34
C GLN A 62 10.96 -5.04 -5.63
N THR A 63 10.50 -4.86 -4.38
CA THR A 63 10.77 -3.65 -3.59
C THR A 63 12.26 -3.53 -3.26
N LEU A 64 12.89 -4.61 -2.79
CA LEU A 64 14.33 -4.61 -2.48
C LEU A 64 15.19 -4.32 -3.71
N HIS A 65 14.87 -4.92 -4.86
CA HIS A 65 15.58 -4.63 -6.11
C HIS A 65 15.43 -3.17 -6.54
N GLU A 66 14.23 -2.61 -6.42
CA GLU A 66 13.99 -1.21 -6.80
C GLU A 66 14.68 -0.22 -5.84
N LEU A 67 14.68 -0.50 -4.54
CA LEU A 67 15.42 0.31 -3.56
C LEU A 67 16.91 0.31 -3.86
N ARG A 68 17.52 -0.88 -4.05
CA ARG A 68 18.94 -0.99 -4.43
C ARG A 68 19.25 -0.25 -5.72
N ARG A 69 18.39 -0.36 -6.73
CA ARG A 69 18.55 0.37 -8.01
C ARG A 69 18.55 1.89 -7.82
N ARG A 70 17.87 2.40 -6.80
CA ARG A 70 17.80 3.83 -6.43
C ARG A 70 18.87 4.29 -5.44
N GLY A 71 19.77 3.40 -5.02
CA GLY A 71 20.83 3.71 -4.05
C GLY A 71 20.46 3.44 -2.59
N GLY A 72 19.51 2.53 -2.35
CA GLY A 72 19.14 2.06 -1.01
C GLY A 72 17.96 2.80 -0.38
N GLY A 73 17.76 2.59 0.92
CA GLY A 73 16.73 3.22 1.75
C GLY A 73 15.59 2.28 2.15
N PHE A 74 14.47 2.88 2.57
CA PHE A 74 13.33 2.16 3.14
C PHE A 74 12.15 2.03 2.17
N GLY A 75 11.45 0.90 2.24
CA GLY A 75 10.20 0.66 1.53
C GLY A 75 9.16 0.00 2.42
N LEU A 76 7.88 0.34 2.23
CA LEU A 76 6.76 -0.28 2.93
C LEU A 76 6.04 -1.24 1.97
N VAL A 77 5.96 -2.51 2.35
CA VAL A 77 5.19 -3.54 1.63
C VAL A 77 3.98 -3.92 2.46
N THR A 78 2.79 -3.80 1.89
CA THR A 78 1.53 -4.22 2.54
C THR A 78 0.70 -5.10 1.63
N ALA A 79 0.03 -6.11 2.19
CA ALA A 79 -0.89 -6.96 1.46
C ALA A 79 -2.11 -7.31 2.33
N CYS A 80 -3.29 -7.30 1.72
CA CYS A 80 -4.46 -7.96 2.30
C CYS A 80 -4.45 -9.45 1.94
N ALA A 81 -5.17 -10.24 2.72
CA ALA A 81 -5.39 -11.65 2.45
C ALA A 81 -6.86 -12.00 2.74
N ALA A 82 -7.32 -13.09 2.11
CA ALA A 82 -8.63 -13.66 2.42
C ALA A 82 -8.75 -13.99 3.90
N GLY A 83 -9.99 -13.97 4.43
CA GLY A 83 -10.23 -14.17 5.87
C GLY A 83 -10.11 -12.90 6.73
N GLY A 84 -10.06 -11.72 6.11
CA GLY A 84 -10.02 -10.45 6.84
C GLY A 84 -8.65 -10.15 7.46
N LEU A 85 -7.58 -10.70 6.87
CA LEU A 85 -6.21 -10.53 7.34
C LEU A 85 -5.46 -9.48 6.51
N GLY A 86 -4.46 -8.88 7.13
CA GLY A 86 -3.54 -7.96 6.47
C GLY A 86 -2.14 -8.07 7.08
N ALA A 87 -1.12 -7.88 6.26
CA ALA A 87 0.27 -7.84 6.69
C ALA A 87 0.94 -6.56 6.16
N ALA A 88 1.86 -6.03 6.95
CA ALA A 88 2.70 -4.89 6.59
C ALA A 88 4.14 -5.17 7.04
N MET A 89 5.11 -4.77 6.22
CA MET A 89 6.54 -4.96 6.46
C MET A 89 7.31 -3.73 5.99
N VAL A 90 8.20 -3.23 6.84
CA VAL A 90 9.20 -2.24 6.44
C VAL A 90 10.45 -3.00 6.00
N LEU A 91 10.90 -2.69 4.81
CA LEU A 91 12.11 -3.25 4.20
C LEU A 91 13.17 -2.17 4.16
N GLU A 92 14.42 -2.58 4.33
CA GLU A 92 15.60 -1.74 4.18
C GLU A 92 16.52 -2.40 3.16
N ALA A 93 17.12 -1.59 2.29
CA ALA A 93 18.20 -2.00 1.42
C ALA A 93 19.36 -1.01 1.55
N GLU A 94 20.55 -1.56 1.75
CA GLU A 94 21.83 -0.85 1.70
C GLU A 94 22.37 -0.76 0.27
#